data_AF-A0A7Y5DZY1-F1
#
_entry.id   AF-A0A7Y5DZY1-F1
#
_cell.length_a   1.000
_cell.length_b   1.000
_cell.length_c   1.000
_cell.angle_alpha   90.00
_cell.angle_beta   90.00
_cell.angle_gamma   90.00
#
_symmetry.space_group_name_H-M   'P 1'
#
loop_
_entity.id
_entity.type
_entity.pdbx_description
1 polymer ?
#
loop_
_entity_poly.entity_id
_entity_poly.type
_entity_poly.pdbx_seq_one_letter_code
_entity_poly.pdbx_strand_id
1 'polypeptide(L)'
;MARKFFGDAAECDDAAQDVFLELWRCASRFDERTASEAAFVVMIARRRLIDRARSRKRSPVTVDVDALSLAAPGASLERHTDARTAARALDGLRVDQRNAVLLATVHGMAHEEIASELDLPLGTVKSHIRRGLSAVRAALFGEESREDE
;
A
#
# COMPACT_ATOMS: atom_id res chain seq x y z
N MET A 1 2.18 22.79 8.45
CA MET A 1 2.72 21.67 7.66
C MET A 1 1.97 21.50 6.33
N ALA A 2 0.64 21.40 6.34
CA ALA A 2 -0.20 21.26 5.13
C ALA A 2 0.00 22.37 4.06
N ARG A 3 0.10 23.64 4.48
CA ARG A 3 0.44 24.79 3.60
C ARG A 3 1.75 24.67 2.82
N LYS A 4 2.66 23.76 3.21
CA LYS A 4 3.89 23.47 2.44
C LYS A 4 3.67 22.45 1.33
N PHE A 5 2.58 21.69 1.40
CA PHE A 5 2.20 20.65 0.44
C PHE A 5 1.14 21.13 -0.56
N PHE A 6 0.28 22.06 -0.15
CA PHE A 6 -0.83 22.57 -0.93
C PHE A 6 -0.80 24.09 -1.00
N GLY A 7 -1.10 24.64 -2.19
CA GLY A 7 -1.14 26.09 -2.42
C GLY A 7 -2.50 26.72 -2.17
N ASP A 8 -3.58 25.92 -2.13
CA ASP A 8 -4.94 26.38 -1.89
C ASP A 8 -5.37 26.18 -0.42
N ALA A 9 -6.18 27.12 0.08
CA ALA A 9 -6.64 27.14 1.47
C ALA A 9 -7.66 26.03 1.75
N ALA A 10 -8.59 25.77 0.82
CA ALA A 10 -9.59 24.72 1.00
C ALA A 10 -8.93 23.33 1.05
N GLU A 11 -7.92 23.08 0.20
CA GLU A 11 -7.13 21.86 0.25
C GLU A 11 -6.35 21.66 1.55
N CYS A 12 -5.87 22.75 2.16
CA CYS A 12 -5.19 22.68 3.44
C CYS A 12 -6.14 22.21 4.55
N ASP A 13 -7.38 22.68 4.53
CA ASP A 13 -8.41 22.32 5.51
C ASP A 13 -8.85 20.87 5.35
N ASP A 14 -9.11 20.42 4.12
CA ASP A 14 -9.39 19.01 3.83
C ASP A 14 -8.24 18.10 4.29
N ALA A 15 -7.01 18.49 3.97
CA ALA A 15 -5.84 17.71 4.34
C ALA A 15 -5.64 17.67 5.87
N ALA A 16 -6.00 18.74 6.58
CA ALA A 16 -5.98 18.75 8.04
C ALA A 16 -7.04 17.79 8.62
N GLN A 17 -8.25 17.78 8.07
CA GLN A 17 -9.30 16.84 8.47
C GLN A 17 -8.87 15.39 8.28
N ASP A 18 -8.29 15.05 7.11
CA ASP A 18 -7.76 13.72 6.83
C ASP A 18 -6.69 13.27 7.86
N VAL A 19 -5.81 14.19 8.25
CA VAL A 19 -4.78 13.94 9.27
C VAL A 19 -5.42 13.68 10.62
N PHE A 20 -6.39 14.49 11.05
CA PHE A 20 -7.05 14.33 12.34
C PHE A 20 -7.85 13.02 12.42
N LEU A 21 -8.57 12.65 11.34
CA LEU A 21 -9.29 11.38 11.27
C LEU A 21 -8.33 10.19 11.37
N GLU A 22 -7.18 10.25 10.71
CA GLU A 22 -6.19 9.18 10.82
C GLU A 22 -5.54 9.12 12.20
N LEU A 23 -5.24 10.28 12.79
CA LEU A 23 -4.68 10.38 14.12
C LEU A 23 -5.64 9.73 15.13
N TRP A 24 -6.94 10.03 15.05
CA TRP A 24 -7.97 9.41 15.89
C TRP A 24 -7.97 7.89 15.76
N ARG A 25 -7.93 7.36 14.53
CA ARG A 25 -7.91 5.91 14.25
C ARG A 25 -6.66 5.21 14.78
N CYS A 26 -5.53 5.90 14.82
CA CYS A 26 -4.24 5.33 15.20
C CYS A 26 -3.81 5.70 16.63
N ALA A 27 -4.57 6.53 17.35
CA ALA A 27 -4.18 7.06 18.65
C ALA A 27 -3.85 5.96 19.67
N SER A 28 -4.57 4.84 19.64
CA SER A 28 -4.31 3.67 20.50
C SER A 28 -2.97 2.98 20.26
N ARG A 29 -2.26 3.31 19.17
CA ARG A 29 -0.94 2.77 18.84
C ARG A 29 0.20 3.69 19.30
N PHE A 30 -0.12 4.81 19.94
CA PHE A 30 0.91 5.66 20.53
C PHE A 30 1.62 4.92 21.66
N ASP A 31 2.95 4.99 21.65
CA ASP A 31 3.81 4.42 22.67
C ASP A 31 4.92 5.42 22.97
N GLU A 32 4.88 5.99 24.18
CA GLU A 32 5.83 6.98 24.68
C GLU A 32 7.27 6.45 24.76
N ARG A 33 7.45 5.13 24.83
CA ARG A 33 8.78 4.49 24.84
C ARG A 33 9.45 4.55 23.48
N THR A 34 8.65 4.69 22.42
CA THR A 34 9.11 4.59 21.03
C THR A 34 9.24 5.97 20.39
N ALA A 35 8.37 6.92 20.72
CA ALA A 35 8.42 8.28 20.19
C ALA A 35 7.68 9.28 21.10
N SER A 36 8.05 10.55 21.02
CA SER A 36 7.25 11.61 21.63
C SER A 36 5.90 11.79 20.91
N GLU A 37 4.90 12.31 21.62
CA GLU A 37 3.58 12.62 21.06
C GLU A 37 3.69 13.49 19.81
N ALA A 38 4.51 14.55 19.87
CA ALA A 38 4.77 15.43 18.74
C ALA A 38 5.37 14.68 17.54
N ALA A 39 6.32 13.77 17.76
CA ALA A 39 6.92 12.97 16.70
C ALA A 39 5.90 12.00 16.08
N PHE A 40 5.03 11.40 16.88
CA PHE A 40 3.96 10.51 16.43
C PHE A 40 2.93 11.25 15.56
N VAL A 41 2.47 12.42 16.01
CA VAL A 41 1.54 13.27 15.25
C VAL A 41 2.18 13.74 13.94
N VAL A 42 3.43 14.20 13.99
CA VAL A 42 4.18 14.64 12.80
C VAL A 42 4.36 13.51 11.80
N MET A 43 4.64 12.30 12.26
CA MET A 43 4.77 11.11 11.41
C MET A 43 3.45 10.81 10.67
N ILE A 44 2.32 10.81 11.39
CA ILE A 44 0.99 10.59 10.80
C ILE A 44 0.65 11.71 9.81
N ALA A 45 0.86 12.97 10.21
CA ALA A 45 0.57 14.14 9.39
C ALA A 45 1.38 14.13 8.10
N ARG A 46 2.70 13.93 8.21
CA ARG A 46 3.60 13.89 7.05
C ARG A 46 3.22 12.77 6.10
N ARG A 47 2.93 11.57 6.60
CA ARG A 47 2.49 10.44 5.78
C ARG A 47 1.21 10.79 5.01
N ARG A 48 0.20 11.34 5.67
CA ARG A 48 -1.09 11.68 5.04
C ARG A 48 -0.99 12.80 4.02
N LEU A 49 -0.22 13.84 4.32
CA LEU A 49 0.02 14.95 3.37
C LEU A 49 0.74 14.48 2.11
N ILE A 50 1.73 13.59 2.28
CA ILE A 50 2.45 12.96 1.18
C ILE A 50 1.50 12.07 0.35
N ASP A 51 0.73 11.19 0.98
CA ASP A 51 -0.22 10.30 0.31
C ASP A 51 -1.22 11.12 -0.53
N ARG A 52 -1.77 12.20 0.04
CA ARG A 52 -2.70 13.10 -0.65
C ARG A 52 -2.04 13.83 -1.82
N ALA A 53 -0.84 14.39 -1.64
CA ALA A 53 -0.09 15.03 -2.73
C ALA A 53 0.24 14.07 -3.88
N ARG A 54 0.45 12.78 -3.59
CA ARG A 54 0.75 11.74 -4.58
C ARG A 54 -0.47 11.20 -5.32
N SER A 55 -1.62 11.09 -4.65
CA SER A 55 -2.88 10.72 -5.31
C SER A 55 -3.24 11.66 -6.48
N ARG A 56 -2.76 12.90 -6.43
CA ARG A 56 -2.91 13.88 -7.53
C ARG A 56 -2.02 13.62 -8.73
N LYS A 57 -0.92 12.86 -8.56
CA LYS A 57 0.13 12.67 -9.57
C LYS A 57 0.15 11.29 -10.23
N ARG A 58 -0.54 10.28 -9.70
CA ARG A 58 -0.43 8.91 -10.20
C ARG A 58 -1.66 8.40 -10.93
N SER A 59 -1.42 7.82 -12.11
CA SER A 59 -2.29 6.80 -12.67
C SER A 59 -1.97 5.46 -11.98
N PRO A 60 -2.98 4.70 -11.51
CA PRO A 60 -2.75 3.40 -10.90
C PRO A 60 -2.17 2.41 -11.93
N VAL A 61 -1.24 1.54 -11.49
CA VAL A 61 -0.87 0.37 -12.28
C VAL A 61 -2.04 -0.61 -12.19
N THR A 62 -2.65 -0.90 -13.33
CA THR A 62 -3.73 -1.88 -13.46
C THR A 62 -3.13 -3.27 -13.59
N VAL A 63 -3.64 -4.22 -12.81
CA VAL A 63 -3.29 -5.64 -12.93
C VAL A 63 -4.11 -6.21 -14.07
N ASP A 64 -3.44 -6.67 -15.13
CA ASP A 64 -4.06 -7.52 -16.13
C ASP A 64 -4.00 -8.97 -15.65
N VAL A 65 -5.17 -9.54 -15.34
CA VAL A 65 -5.31 -10.91 -14.84
C VAL A 65 -4.91 -11.91 -15.91
N ASP A 66 -5.11 -11.59 -17.19
CA ASP A 66 -4.74 -12.45 -18.31
C ASP A 66 -3.21 -12.46 -18.50
N ALA A 67 -2.54 -11.34 -18.26
CA ALA A 67 -1.07 -11.26 -18.26
C ALA A 67 -0.42 -12.10 -17.14
N LEU A 68 -1.05 -12.19 -15.96
CA LEU A 68 -0.59 -13.08 -14.88
C LEU A 68 -0.78 -14.57 -15.23
N SER A 69 -1.82 -14.90 -16.01
CA SER A 69 -2.11 -16.28 -16.46
C SER A 69 -1.18 -16.73 -17.59
N LEU A 70 -0.83 -15.84 -18.52
CA LEU A 70 0.02 -16.13 -19.69
C LEU A 70 1.49 -16.46 -19.33
N ALA A 71 1.95 -16.12 -18.13
CA ALA A 71 3.32 -16.40 -17.68
C ALA A 71 3.62 -17.92 -17.50
N ALA A 72 2.62 -18.80 -17.56
CA ALA A 72 2.82 -20.25 -17.43
C ALA A 72 2.00 -21.06 -18.46
N PRO A 73 2.55 -21.37 -19.65
CA PRO A 73 1.95 -22.32 -20.57
C PRO A 73 1.82 -23.70 -19.88
N GLY A 74 0.59 -24.18 -19.66
CA GLY A 74 0.32 -25.46 -18.95
C GLY A 74 -0.04 -25.32 -17.46
N ALA A 75 -0.55 -24.17 -17.02
CA ALA A 75 -1.03 -24.02 -15.65
C ALA A 75 -2.25 -24.92 -15.35
N SER A 76 -2.17 -25.70 -14.25
CA SER A 76 -3.30 -26.49 -13.72
C SER A 76 -4.46 -25.58 -13.32
N LEU A 77 -5.67 -26.14 -13.18
CA LEU A 77 -6.84 -25.41 -12.68
C LEU A 77 -6.57 -24.75 -11.32
N GLU A 78 -5.82 -25.42 -10.44
CA GLU A 78 -5.38 -24.90 -9.13
C GLU A 78 -4.49 -23.65 -9.26
N ARG A 79 -3.58 -23.60 -10.23
CA ARG A 79 -2.74 -22.40 -10.45
C ARG A 79 -3.57 -21.22 -10.96
N HIS A 80 -4.65 -21.48 -11.70
CA HIS A 80 -5.56 -20.43 -12.15
C HIS A 80 -6.42 -19.91 -11.00
N THR A 81 -6.85 -20.75 -10.06
CA THR A 81 -7.57 -20.31 -8.85
C THR A 81 -6.66 -19.47 -7.96
N ASP A 82 -5.42 -19.90 -7.73
CA ASP A 82 -4.45 -19.14 -6.93
C ASP A 82 -4.15 -17.78 -7.53
N ALA A 83 -3.93 -17.70 -8.85
CA ALA A 83 -3.67 -16.45 -9.54
C ALA A 83 -4.85 -15.45 -9.39
N ARG A 84 -6.09 -15.94 -9.47
CA ARG A 84 -7.29 -15.12 -9.27
C ARG A 84 -7.44 -14.67 -7.82
N THR A 85 -7.17 -15.54 -6.86
CA THR A 85 -7.20 -15.19 -5.42
C THR A 85 -6.12 -14.15 -5.09
N ALA A 86 -4.91 -14.31 -5.62
CA ALA A 86 -3.83 -13.33 -5.48
C ALA A 86 -4.19 -11.98 -6.11
N ALA A 87 -4.77 -11.96 -7.32
CA ALA A 87 -5.21 -10.73 -7.97
C ALA A 87 -6.26 -9.98 -7.15
N ARG A 88 -7.27 -10.69 -6.62
CA ARG A 88 -8.28 -10.11 -5.72
C ARG A 88 -7.67 -9.54 -4.44
N ALA A 89 -6.70 -10.23 -3.85
CA ALA A 89 -6.01 -9.76 -2.65
C ALA A 89 -5.22 -8.47 -2.93
N LEU A 90 -4.59 -8.37 -4.10
CA LEU A 90 -3.89 -7.16 -4.56
C LEU A 90 -4.85 -5.99 -4.80
N ASP A 91 -6.05 -6.24 -5.34
CA ASP A 91 -7.08 -5.21 -5.54
C ASP A 91 -7.62 -4.63 -4.23
N GLY A 92 -7.62 -5.43 -3.15
CA GLY A 92 -7.96 -4.97 -1.80
C GLY A 92 -6.89 -4.08 -1.15
N LEU A 93 -5.69 -3.98 -1.74
CA LEU A 93 -4.63 -3.13 -1.20
C LEU A 93 -4.80 -1.67 -1.58
N ARG A 94 -4.25 -0.78 -0.75
CA ARG A 94 -4.08 0.62 -1.13
C ARG A 94 -3.19 0.71 -2.38
N VAL A 95 -3.48 1.67 -3.26
CA VAL A 95 -2.78 1.85 -4.55
C VAL A 95 -1.25 1.85 -4.40
N ASP A 96 -0.69 2.58 -3.45
CA ASP A 96 0.76 2.61 -3.23
C ASP A 96 1.34 1.27 -2.77
N GLN A 97 0.57 0.46 -2.03
CA GLN A 97 0.96 -0.90 -1.64
C GLN A 97 0.93 -1.85 -2.83
N ARG A 98 -0.16 -1.81 -3.60
CA ARG A 98 -0.32 -2.61 -4.81
C ARG A 98 0.79 -2.33 -5.80
N ASN A 99 1.03 -1.05 -6.12
CA ASN A 99 2.09 -0.64 -7.04
C ASN A 99 3.47 -1.08 -6.56
N ALA A 100 3.78 -0.92 -5.27
CA ALA A 100 5.08 -1.34 -4.74
C ALA A 100 5.29 -2.86 -4.84
N VAL A 101 4.23 -3.66 -4.58
CA VAL A 101 4.29 -5.12 -4.75
C VAL A 101 4.48 -5.49 -6.22
N LEU A 102 3.66 -4.94 -7.13
CA LEU A 102 3.73 -5.25 -8.56
C LEU A 102 5.09 -4.90 -9.17
N LEU A 103 5.63 -3.73 -8.85
CA LEU A 103 6.95 -3.32 -9.35
C LEU A 103 8.06 -4.26 -8.85
N ALA A 104 7.95 -4.76 -7.61
CA ALA A 104 8.90 -5.72 -7.06
C ALA A 104 8.76 -7.13 -7.65
N THR A 105 7.53 -7.63 -7.81
CA THR A 105 7.29 -9.05 -8.14
C THR A 105 7.10 -9.29 -9.64
N VAL A 106 6.38 -8.41 -10.33
CA VAL A 106 6.08 -8.55 -11.76
C VAL A 106 7.16 -7.88 -12.59
N HIS A 107 7.58 -6.68 -12.20
CA HIS A 107 8.60 -5.92 -12.93
C HIS A 107 10.03 -6.17 -12.43
N GLY A 108 10.21 -6.93 -11.35
CA GLY A 108 11.53 -7.31 -10.83
C GLY A 108 12.41 -6.14 -10.38
N MET A 109 11.83 -4.97 -10.13
CA MET A 109 12.58 -3.75 -9.78
C MET A 109 13.18 -3.86 -8.38
N ALA A 110 14.38 -3.29 -8.20
CA ALA A 110 14.99 -3.16 -6.89
C ALA A 110 14.23 -2.15 -6.02
N HIS A 111 14.25 -2.34 -4.69
CA HIS A 111 13.53 -1.47 -3.76
C HIS A 111 13.89 0.03 -3.86
N GLU A 112 15.13 0.34 -4.25
CA GLU A 112 15.61 1.73 -4.44
C GLU A 112 15.09 2.35 -5.74
N GLU A 113 14.97 1.54 -6.79
CA GLU A 113 14.34 1.94 -8.05
C GLU A 113 12.85 2.18 -7.84
N ILE A 114 12.17 1.29 -7.10
CA ILE A 114 10.77 1.44 -6.72
C ILE A 114 10.58 2.68 -5.85
N ALA A 115 11.51 2.99 -4.94
CA ALA A 115 11.46 4.21 -4.14
C ALA A 115 11.51 5.46 -5.03
N SER A 116 12.34 5.43 -6.06
CA SER A 116 12.46 6.55 -7.02
C SER A 116 11.22 6.65 -7.92
N GLU A 117 10.80 5.54 -8.53
CA GLU A 117 9.62 5.42 -9.39
C GLU A 117 8.33 5.82 -8.65
N LEU A 118 8.21 5.33 -7.41
CA LEU A 118 7.07 5.63 -6.57
C LEU A 118 7.22 6.94 -5.78
N ASP A 119 8.32 7.68 -5.95
CA ASP A 119 8.66 8.84 -5.12
C ASP A 119 8.57 8.53 -3.60
N LEU A 120 8.57 7.27 -3.16
CA LEU A 120 8.36 6.87 -1.76
C LEU A 120 9.69 6.76 -1.01
N PRO A 121 9.77 7.09 0.30
CA PRO A 121 10.93 6.74 1.10
C PRO A 121 11.17 5.22 1.07
N LEU A 122 12.44 4.80 1.00
CA LEU A 122 12.82 3.37 0.91
C LEU A 122 12.20 2.52 2.04
N GLY A 123 12.16 3.04 3.27
CA GLY A 123 11.51 2.37 4.39
C GLY A 123 9.99 2.16 4.19
N THR A 124 9.33 3.12 3.54
CA THR A 124 7.92 3.03 3.18
C THR A 124 7.70 1.96 2.12
N VAL A 125 8.52 1.94 1.06
CA VAL A 125 8.49 0.90 0.01
C VAL A 125 8.62 -0.50 0.62
N LYS A 126 9.67 -0.73 1.43
CA LYS A 126 9.88 -2.01 2.13
C LYS A 126 8.67 -2.40 2.98
N SER A 127 8.09 -1.44 3.70
CA SER A 127 6.90 -1.69 4.53
C SER A 127 5.64 -1.97 3.72
N HIS A 128 5.49 -1.37 2.52
CA HIS A 128 4.38 -1.62 1.62
C HIS A 128 4.46 -2.99 0.96
N ILE A 129 5.64 -3.35 0.46
CA ILE A 129 5.90 -4.67 -0.11
C ILE A 129 5.66 -5.75 0.94
N ARG A 130 6.23 -5.60 2.14
CA ARG A 130 6.02 -6.56 3.24
C ARG A 130 4.54 -6.76 3.55
N ARG A 131 3.79 -5.67 3.76
CA ARG A 131 2.35 -5.75 4.10
C ARG A 131 1.51 -6.31 2.96
N GLY A 132 1.80 -5.93 1.72
CA GLY A 132 1.08 -6.43 0.55
C GLY A 132 1.32 -7.92 0.32
N LEU A 133 2.57 -8.39 0.43
CA LEU A 133 2.88 -9.82 0.36
C LEU A 133 2.25 -10.60 1.52
N SER A 134 2.20 -10.05 2.73
CA SER A 134 1.47 -10.67 3.84
C SER A 134 -0.03 -10.80 3.57
N ALA A 135 -0.66 -9.81 2.94
CA ALA A 135 -2.07 -9.87 2.59
C ALA A 135 -2.36 -10.91 1.51
N VAL A 136 -1.54 -10.97 0.46
CA VAL A 136 -1.64 -12.00 -0.59
C VAL A 136 -1.45 -13.39 0.00
N ARG A 137 -0.45 -13.57 0.88
CA ARG A 137 -0.24 -14.82 1.60
C ARG A 137 -1.45 -15.22 2.44
N ALA A 138 -2.04 -14.28 3.17
CA ALA A 138 -3.22 -14.56 3.97
C ALA A 138 -4.44 -14.95 3.11
N ALA A 139 -4.58 -14.40 1.90
CA ALA A 139 -5.65 -14.79 0.98
C ALA A 139 -5.45 -16.18 0.40
N LEU A 140 -4.21 -16.55 0.05
CA LEU A 140 -3.89 -17.85 -0.54
C LEU A 140 -3.92 -19.00 0.46
N PHE A 141 -3.47 -18.78 1.71
CA PHE A 141 -3.34 -19.83 2.71
C PHE A 141 -4.30 -19.69 3.90
N GLY A 142 -5.13 -18.64 3.92
CA GLY A 142 -6.13 -18.41 4.98
C GLY A 142 -7.50 -19.00 4.68
N GLU A 143 -7.74 -19.47 3.45
CA GLU A 143 -8.98 -20.17 3.07
C GLU A 143 -8.94 -21.68 3.44
N GLU A 144 -7.75 -22.29 3.55
CA GLU A 144 -7.57 -23.69 3.96
C GLU A 144 -8.09 -24.01 5.38
N SER A 145 -8.34 -23.00 6.22
CA SER A 145 -8.84 -23.18 7.60
C SER A 145 -10.36 -23.08 7.75
N ARG A 146 -11.12 -22.94 6.65
CA ARG A 146 -12.59 -22.76 6.69
C ARG A 146 -13.42 -23.89 6.07
N GLU A 147 -12.78 -24.93 5.50
CA GLU A 147 -13.48 -26.06 4.88
C GLU A 147 -13.54 -27.33 5.78
N ASP A 148 -12.98 -27.29 6.98
CA ASP A 148 -12.90 -28.44 7.90
C ASP A 148 -13.91 -28.41 9.08
N GLU A 149 -15.01 -27.64 9.00
CA GLU A 149 -16.09 -27.62 10.02
C GLU A 149 -17.47 -27.90 9.42
#